data_AF-A0A0U1DXL5-F1
#
_entry.id   AF-A0A0U1DXL5-F1
#
_cell.length_a   1.000
_cell.length_b   1.000
_cell.length_c   1.000
_cell.angle_alpha   90.00
_cell.angle_beta   90.00
_cell.angle_gamma   90.00
#
_symmetry.space_group_name_H-M   'P 1'
#
loop_
_entity.id
_entity.type
_entity.pdbx_description
1 polymer ?
#
loop_
_entity_poly.entity_id
_entity_poly.type
_entity_poly.pdbx_seq_one_letter_code
_entity_poly.pdbx_strand_id
1 'polypeptide(L)'
;MANLITDGLPAAVEPLRTALELWCEHARRHDGRALHWLSSAFPILQESLAGEMWDDDLLARLATDMIGYARATGALALLSPAIAYQAGVHVLAGEFVTAERLLEESDTIADAIGHHPMKYHKMELAAWRGDVNEAGDLIEAGRAEGIAKGEGRLLGVTGYVAAVLYNGLGRYDEALAAAQQACEYHDLGFYGWCLLELTEAAVRVGKMDVAQEAVRRLEAGAGSSGTDWGLGLLAAARAIVADDTEADVQFKKSIERLSRTRIGVQLARTHLRYGEWLRRQKQRTSAREHLNTAYDMFTKMGAHAFAERARRELIATGEKVRKEPLASGDELTAQEAQIAQLARDGLTNQEIGAQLFISTHTVEWHLRKVFVKLGVRSRRQLRSVSWGN
;
A
#
# COMPACT_ATOMS: atom_id res chain seq x y z
N MET A 1 15.19 18.87 -4.56
CA MET A 1 15.84 17.86 -5.42
C MET A 1 17.35 17.97 -5.40
N ALA A 2 17.96 19.07 -5.86
CA ALA A 2 19.42 19.24 -5.81
C ALA A 2 19.99 18.95 -4.41
N ASN A 3 19.53 19.67 -3.38
CA ASN A 3 19.94 19.44 -1.99
C ASN A 3 19.72 18.00 -1.50
N LEU A 4 18.66 17.32 -1.96
CA LEU A 4 18.38 15.93 -1.56
C LEU A 4 19.44 14.98 -2.11
N ILE A 5 19.87 15.21 -3.36
CA ILE A 5 20.86 14.39 -4.05
C ILE A 5 22.29 14.71 -3.56
N THR A 6 22.61 15.98 -3.31
CA THR A 6 23.95 16.42 -2.92
C THR A 6 24.22 16.30 -1.43
N ASP A 7 23.25 16.68 -0.61
CA ASP A 7 23.42 16.93 0.83
C ASP A 7 22.49 16.05 1.70
N GLY A 8 21.67 15.20 1.07
CA GLY A 8 20.75 14.28 1.73
C GLY A 8 19.44 14.93 2.19
N LEU A 9 18.57 14.11 2.80
CA LEU A 9 17.25 14.54 3.24
C LEU A 9 17.28 15.71 4.23
N PRO A 10 18.16 15.77 5.26
CA PRO A 10 18.17 16.87 6.24
C PRO A 10 18.29 18.26 5.60
N ALA A 11 19.12 18.41 4.57
CA ALA A 11 19.32 19.67 3.85
C ALA A 11 18.17 19.99 2.87
N ALA A 12 17.31 19.01 2.59
CA ALA A 12 16.23 19.10 1.64
C ALA A 12 14.85 19.25 2.29
N VAL A 13 14.65 18.88 3.55
CA VAL A 13 13.32 18.88 4.21
C VAL A 13 12.60 20.22 4.08
N GLU A 14 13.19 21.33 4.56
CA GLU A 14 12.52 22.64 4.54
C GLU A 14 12.27 23.18 3.11
N PRO A 15 13.25 23.15 2.18
CA PRO A 15 12.99 23.53 0.79
C PRO A 15 11.91 22.67 0.12
N LEU A 16 11.90 21.36 0.35
CA LEU A 16 10.91 20.44 -0.22
C LEU A 16 9.51 20.69 0.34
N ARG A 17 9.39 20.85 1.67
CA ARG A 17 8.12 21.19 2.32
C ARG A 17 7.54 22.48 1.75
N THR A 18 8.35 23.53 1.71
CA THR A 18 7.94 24.84 1.16
C THR A 18 7.46 24.70 -0.28
N ALA A 19 8.18 23.94 -1.12
CA ALA A 19 7.79 23.73 -2.51
C ALA A 19 6.46 22.98 -2.66
N LEU A 20 6.25 21.90 -1.88
CA LEU A 20 5.01 21.11 -1.91
C LEU A 20 3.82 21.87 -1.32
N GLU A 21 4.03 22.71 -0.30
CA GLU A 21 2.99 23.58 0.27
C GLU A 21 2.56 24.68 -0.70
N LEU A 22 3.52 25.37 -1.32
CA LEU A 22 3.24 26.34 -2.38
C LEU A 22 2.50 25.65 -3.53
N TRP A 23 2.92 24.44 -3.91
CA TRP A 23 2.24 23.68 -4.94
C TRP A 23 0.76 23.41 -4.58
N CYS A 24 0.46 22.99 -3.34
CA CYS A 24 -0.90 22.77 -2.86
C CYS A 24 -1.74 24.07 -2.96
N GLU A 25 -1.13 25.20 -2.62
CA GLU A 25 -1.77 26.51 -2.69
C GLU A 25 -2.10 26.93 -4.14
N HIS A 26 -1.18 26.70 -5.09
CA HIS A 26 -1.40 27.01 -6.50
C HIS A 26 -2.48 26.12 -7.11
N ALA A 27 -2.50 24.83 -6.75
CA ALA A 27 -3.54 23.89 -7.18
C ALA A 27 -4.94 24.35 -6.73
N ARG A 28 -5.10 24.74 -5.46
CA ARG A 28 -6.38 25.27 -4.94
C ARG A 28 -6.86 26.55 -5.61
N ARG A 29 -5.93 27.40 -6.07
CA ARG A 29 -6.24 28.66 -6.76
C ARG A 29 -6.55 28.48 -8.25
N HIS A 30 -6.33 27.29 -8.79
CA HIS A 30 -6.45 27.02 -10.22
C HIS A 30 -5.55 27.94 -11.08
N ASP A 31 -4.40 28.38 -10.55
CA ASP A 31 -3.45 29.23 -11.28
C ASP A 31 -2.84 28.43 -12.45
N GLY A 32 -2.73 29.04 -13.65
CA GLY A 32 -2.09 28.44 -14.82
C GLY A 32 -0.62 28.04 -14.60
N ARG A 33 0.04 28.62 -13.59
CA ARG A 33 1.37 28.16 -13.13
C ARG A 33 1.36 26.77 -12.51
N ALA A 34 0.25 26.34 -11.92
CA ALA A 34 0.09 24.95 -11.49
C ALA A 34 0.24 24.01 -12.69
N LEU A 35 -0.37 24.35 -13.83
CA LEU A 35 -0.35 23.55 -15.07
C LEU A 35 1.08 23.29 -15.60
N HIS A 36 2.01 24.24 -15.44
CA HIS A 36 3.42 24.07 -15.83
C HIS A 36 4.16 23.05 -14.96
N TRP A 37 3.93 23.08 -13.64
CA TRP A 37 4.51 22.11 -12.70
C TRP A 37 3.79 20.74 -12.74
N LEU A 38 2.49 20.75 -13.05
CA LEU A 38 1.65 19.56 -13.18
C LEU A 38 1.98 18.74 -14.43
N SER A 39 2.14 19.38 -15.58
CA SER A 39 2.43 18.71 -16.86
C SER A 39 3.83 18.10 -16.94
N SER A 40 4.77 18.57 -16.11
CA SER A 40 6.18 18.19 -16.24
C SER A 40 6.61 17.04 -15.33
N ALA A 41 5.88 16.75 -14.23
CA ALA A 41 6.39 15.85 -13.19
C ALA A 41 5.35 15.13 -12.30
N PHE A 42 4.05 15.41 -12.46
CA PHE A 42 2.99 14.79 -11.64
C PHE A 42 2.54 13.42 -12.21
N PRO A 43 2.26 12.40 -11.36
CA PRO A 43 2.40 12.37 -9.91
C PRO A 43 3.82 12.03 -9.42
N ILE A 44 4.70 11.58 -10.30
CA ILE A 44 5.94 10.88 -9.93
C ILE A 44 6.81 11.69 -8.98
N LEU A 45 7.07 12.97 -9.25
CA LEU A 45 7.94 13.78 -8.41
C LEU A 45 7.28 14.13 -7.07
N GLN A 46 6.00 14.48 -7.07
CA GLN A 46 5.26 14.85 -5.86
C GLN A 46 5.07 13.65 -4.93
N GLU A 47 4.68 12.50 -5.48
CA GLU A 47 4.56 11.23 -4.75
C GLU A 47 5.91 10.82 -4.16
N SER A 48 6.99 10.89 -4.95
CA SER A 48 8.35 10.60 -4.45
C SER A 48 8.72 11.49 -3.27
N LEU A 49 8.54 12.80 -3.43
CA LEU A 49 9.01 13.78 -2.46
C LEU A 49 8.21 13.72 -1.17
N ALA A 50 6.89 13.54 -1.27
CA ALA A 50 6.06 13.40 -0.09
C ALA A 50 6.33 12.07 0.66
N GLY A 51 6.63 10.99 -0.08
CA GLY A 51 7.12 9.74 0.51
C GLY A 51 8.46 9.89 1.23
N GLU A 52 9.41 10.63 0.65
CA GLU A 52 10.70 10.96 1.28
C GLU A 52 10.57 11.84 2.52
N MET A 53 9.53 12.67 2.59
CA MET A 53 9.26 13.52 3.75
C MET A 53 8.53 12.81 4.88
N TRP A 54 7.97 11.61 4.64
CA TRP A 54 7.17 10.87 5.61
C TRP A 54 6.05 11.75 6.21
N ASP A 55 5.35 12.52 5.38
CA ASP A 55 4.29 13.44 5.82
C ASP A 55 2.93 12.98 5.27
N ASP A 56 2.13 12.32 6.12
CA ASP A 56 0.86 11.72 5.70
C ASP A 56 -0.24 12.77 5.44
N ASP A 57 -0.21 13.88 6.18
CA ASP A 57 -1.08 15.03 5.93
C ASP A 57 -0.80 15.63 4.55
N LEU A 58 0.48 15.77 4.19
CA LEU A 58 0.88 16.29 2.90
C LEU A 58 0.48 15.35 1.77
N LEU A 59 0.67 14.03 1.91
CA LEU A 59 0.20 13.04 0.91
C LEU A 59 -1.31 13.21 0.64
N ALA A 60 -2.12 13.26 1.70
CA ALA A 60 -3.57 13.38 1.60
C ALA A 60 -4.01 14.71 0.98
N ARG A 61 -3.36 15.82 1.34
CA ARG A 61 -3.63 17.14 0.79
C ARG A 61 -3.27 17.23 -0.69
N LEU A 62 -2.10 16.72 -1.08
CA LEU A 62 -1.67 16.65 -2.49
C LEU A 62 -2.70 15.91 -3.34
N ALA A 63 -3.19 14.76 -2.87
CA ALA A 63 -4.18 13.96 -3.57
C ALA A 63 -5.51 14.72 -3.74
N THR A 64 -5.98 15.37 -2.68
CA THR A 64 -7.25 16.10 -2.67
C THR A 64 -7.20 17.33 -3.56
N ASP A 65 -6.16 18.16 -3.43
CA ASP A 65 -6.01 19.39 -4.19
C ASP A 65 -5.87 19.09 -5.70
N MET A 66 -5.24 17.97 -6.06
CA MET A 66 -5.14 17.53 -7.45
C MET A 66 -6.46 17.19 -8.10
N ILE A 67 -7.28 16.39 -7.41
CA ILE A 67 -8.56 15.97 -7.93
C ILE A 67 -9.44 17.22 -8.10
N GLY A 68 -9.40 18.14 -7.13
CA GLY A 68 -10.07 19.45 -7.23
C GLY A 68 -9.64 20.21 -8.48
N TYR A 69 -8.33 20.36 -8.69
CA TYR A 69 -7.78 21.04 -9.85
C TYR A 69 -8.20 20.39 -11.18
N ALA A 70 -8.04 19.07 -11.30
CA ALA A 70 -8.34 18.33 -12.52
C ALA A 70 -9.83 18.42 -12.89
N ARG A 71 -10.72 18.35 -11.88
CA ARG A 71 -12.17 18.52 -12.08
C ARG A 71 -12.53 19.95 -12.47
N ALA A 72 -11.97 20.96 -11.82
CA ALA A 72 -12.26 22.36 -12.10
C ALA A 72 -11.79 22.82 -13.50
N THR A 73 -10.71 22.21 -14.00
CA THR A 73 -10.12 22.56 -15.31
C THR A 73 -10.51 21.60 -16.44
N GLY A 74 -11.27 20.54 -16.15
CA GLY A 74 -11.65 19.52 -17.13
C GLY A 74 -10.48 18.66 -17.64
N ALA A 75 -9.36 18.62 -16.90
CA ALA A 75 -8.14 17.91 -17.29
C ALA A 75 -8.23 16.40 -16.98
N LEU A 76 -9.00 15.65 -17.78
CA LEU A 76 -9.21 14.20 -17.58
C LEU A 76 -7.92 13.38 -17.54
N ALA A 77 -6.91 13.76 -18.33
CA ALA A 77 -5.59 13.11 -18.32
C ALA A 77 -4.84 13.27 -16.98
N LEU A 78 -5.13 14.30 -16.19
CA LEU A 78 -4.60 14.49 -14.84
C LEU A 78 -5.50 13.84 -13.78
N LEU A 79 -6.79 13.70 -14.06
CA LEU A 79 -7.76 13.17 -13.10
C LEU A 79 -7.52 11.70 -12.78
N SER A 80 -7.29 10.86 -13.81
CA SER A 80 -7.02 9.42 -13.61
C SER A 80 -5.81 9.16 -12.68
N PRO A 81 -4.60 9.70 -12.94
CA PRO A 81 -3.46 9.49 -12.05
C PRO A 81 -3.63 10.14 -10.67
N ALA A 82 -4.36 11.25 -10.56
CA ALA A 82 -4.66 11.87 -9.26
C ALA A 82 -5.57 10.99 -8.38
N ILE A 83 -6.58 10.36 -8.97
CA ILE A 83 -7.46 9.40 -8.28
C ILE A 83 -6.67 8.15 -7.87
N ALA A 84 -5.80 7.63 -8.75
CA ALA A 84 -4.94 6.50 -8.41
C ALA A 84 -4.03 6.84 -7.22
N TYR A 85 -3.43 8.03 -7.21
CA TYR A 85 -2.61 8.51 -6.10
C TYR A 85 -3.41 8.63 -4.79
N GLN A 86 -4.65 9.14 -4.84
CA GLN A 86 -5.54 9.14 -3.68
C GLN A 86 -5.82 7.71 -3.18
N ALA A 87 -5.97 6.74 -4.09
CA ALA A 87 -6.10 5.34 -3.70
C ALA A 87 -4.89 4.85 -2.89
N GLY A 88 -3.66 5.23 -3.27
CA GLY A 88 -2.45 4.96 -2.50
C GLY A 88 -2.48 5.48 -1.07
N VAL A 89 -2.98 6.71 -0.87
CA VAL A 89 -3.21 7.27 0.48
C VAL A 89 -4.16 6.39 1.29
N HIS A 90 -5.25 5.91 0.67
CA HIS A 90 -6.19 5.00 1.31
C HIS A 90 -5.58 3.61 1.57
N VAL A 91 -4.67 3.12 0.72
CA VAL A 91 -3.91 1.89 1.00
C VAL A 91 -3.06 2.06 2.25
N LEU A 92 -2.28 3.14 2.37
CA LEU A 92 -1.49 3.42 3.58
C LEU A 92 -2.37 3.56 4.84
N ALA A 93 -3.58 4.09 4.67
CA ALA A 93 -4.57 4.20 5.73
C ALA A 93 -5.21 2.86 6.16
N GLY A 94 -5.08 1.81 5.34
CA GLY A 94 -5.76 0.54 5.55
C GLY A 94 -7.22 0.55 5.05
N GLU A 95 -7.62 1.56 4.31
CA GLU A 95 -8.97 1.72 3.77
C GLU A 95 -9.08 1.05 2.39
N PHE A 96 -8.81 -0.26 2.32
CA PHE A 96 -8.63 -0.98 1.06
C PHE A 96 -9.86 -1.03 0.17
N VAL A 97 -11.06 -1.03 0.76
CA VAL A 97 -12.33 -0.96 0.00
C VAL A 97 -12.43 0.38 -0.73
N THR A 98 -12.10 1.48 -0.05
CA THR A 98 -12.07 2.82 -0.66
C THR A 98 -10.99 2.90 -1.74
N ALA A 99 -9.80 2.37 -1.46
CA ALA A 99 -8.70 2.34 -2.42
C ALA A 99 -9.06 1.57 -3.70
N GLU A 100 -9.67 0.39 -3.56
CA GLU A 100 -10.13 -0.42 -4.69
C GLU A 100 -11.12 0.33 -5.58
N ARG A 101 -12.15 0.94 -4.98
CA ARG A 101 -13.13 1.75 -5.72
C ARG A 101 -12.49 2.90 -6.48
N LEU A 102 -11.52 3.59 -5.88
CA LEU A 102 -10.80 4.68 -6.55
C LEU A 102 -9.92 4.16 -7.70
N LEU A 103 -9.28 3.00 -7.55
CA LEU A 103 -8.52 2.38 -8.63
C LEU A 103 -9.42 1.98 -9.81
N GLU A 104 -10.61 1.45 -9.54
CA GLU A 104 -11.61 1.14 -10.58
C GLU A 104 -12.09 2.41 -11.32
N GLU A 105 -12.34 3.49 -10.59
CA GLU A 105 -12.69 4.80 -11.17
C GLU A 105 -11.55 5.34 -12.06
N SER A 106 -10.30 5.24 -11.58
CA SER A 106 -9.10 5.64 -12.31
C SER A 106 -8.90 4.83 -13.60
N ASP A 107 -9.05 3.50 -13.52
CA ASP A 107 -8.95 2.57 -14.67
C ASP A 107 -10.03 2.89 -15.72
N THR A 108 -11.27 3.19 -15.28
CA THR A 108 -12.38 3.56 -16.19
C THR A 108 -12.08 4.85 -16.96
N ILE A 109 -11.54 5.87 -16.29
CA ILE A 109 -11.15 7.13 -16.93
C ILE A 109 -9.99 6.90 -17.91
N ALA A 110 -8.99 6.11 -17.50
CA ALA A 110 -7.83 5.76 -18.32
C ALA A 110 -8.22 5.06 -19.62
N ASP A 111 -9.12 4.07 -19.54
CA ASP A 111 -9.67 3.35 -20.70
C ASP A 111 -10.38 4.32 -21.66
N ALA A 112 -11.17 5.27 -21.14
CA ALA A 112 -11.93 6.22 -21.95
C ALA A 112 -11.05 7.20 -22.74
N ILE A 113 -9.87 7.56 -22.21
CA ILE A 113 -8.96 8.52 -22.86
C ILE A 113 -7.80 7.84 -23.62
N GLY A 114 -7.71 6.50 -23.58
CA GLY A 114 -6.62 5.74 -24.21
C GLY A 114 -5.25 5.99 -23.57
N HIS A 115 -5.21 6.43 -22.31
CA HIS A 115 -3.99 6.69 -21.56
C HIS A 115 -4.02 5.89 -20.27
N HIS A 116 -3.17 4.85 -20.19
CA HIS A 116 -3.08 3.98 -19.03
C HIS A 116 -1.91 4.40 -18.14
N PRO A 117 -2.16 5.04 -16.98
CA PRO A 117 -1.10 5.39 -16.05
C PRO A 117 -0.52 4.13 -15.38
N MET A 118 0.62 4.31 -14.72
CA MET A 118 1.33 3.26 -14.01
C MET A 118 0.50 2.68 -12.86
N LYS A 119 0.52 1.37 -12.66
CA LYS A 119 -0.35 0.62 -11.72
C LYS A 119 0.26 0.43 -10.32
N TYR A 120 1.00 1.41 -9.81
CA TYR A 120 1.73 1.31 -8.53
C TYR A 120 0.82 0.94 -7.35
N HIS A 121 -0.24 1.70 -7.13
CA HIS A 121 -1.13 1.48 -6.00
C HIS A 121 -2.01 0.24 -6.15
N LYS A 122 -2.21 -0.25 -7.39
CA LYS A 122 -2.87 -1.55 -7.63
C LYS A 122 -1.98 -2.71 -7.20
N MET A 123 -0.68 -2.65 -7.53
CA MET A 123 0.33 -3.60 -7.01
C MET A 123 0.42 -3.54 -5.49
N GLU A 124 0.47 -2.33 -4.92
CA GLU A 124 0.56 -2.12 -3.48
C GLU A 124 -0.65 -2.71 -2.74
N LEU A 125 -1.87 -2.42 -3.21
CA LEU A 125 -3.11 -2.97 -2.66
C LEU A 125 -3.12 -4.50 -2.72
N ALA A 126 -2.76 -5.09 -3.86
CA ALA A 126 -2.72 -6.55 -4.02
C ALA A 126 -1.71 -7.21 -3.06
N ALA A 127 -0.51 -6.62 -2.93
CA ALA A 127 0.52 -7.10 -2.02
C ALA A 127 0.06 -7.05 -0.55
N TRP A 128 -0.58 -5.96 -0.12
CA TRP A 128 -1.11 -5.85 1.24
C TRP A 128 -2.29 -6.79 1.52
N ARG A 129 -3.17 -7.02 0.52
CA ARG A 129 -4.22 -8.05 0.62
C ARG A 129 -3.64 -9.45 0.78
N GLY A 130 -2.47 -9.70 0.19
CA GLY A 130 -1.77 -10.97 0.29
C GLY A 130 -2.28 -12.03 -0.69
N ASP A 131 -2.96 -11.63 -1.77
CA ASP A 131 -3.32 -12.52 -2.87
C ASP A 131 -2.06 -12.81 -3.71
N VAL A 132 -1.49 -14.00 -3.52
CA VAL A 132 -0.25 -14.42 -4.18
C VAL A 132 -0.38 -14.40 -5.70
N ASN A 133 -1.55 -14.75 -6.24
CA ASN A 133 -1.75 -14.83 -7.68
C ASN A 133 -1.92 -13.43 -8.27
N GLU A 134 -2.85 -12.64 -7.73
CA GLU A 134 -3.08 -11.27 -8.24
C GLU A 134 -1.84 -10.39 -8.05
N ALA A 135 -1.22 -10.42 -6.86
CA ALA A 135 -0.01 -9.65 -6.61
C ALA A 135 1.17 -10.16 -7.47
N GLY A 136 1.35 -11.47 -7.60
CA GLY A 136 2.40 -12.07 -8.41
C GLY A 136 2.32 -11.67 -9.88
N ASP A 137 1.12 -11.77 -10.47
CA ASP A 137 0.88 -11.38 -11.87
C ASP A 137 1.19 -9.89 -12.08
N LEU A 138 0.74 -9.02 -11.16
CA LEU A 138 0.99 -7.57 -11.25
C LEU A 138 2.46 -7.22 -11.06
N ILE A 139 3.16 -7.86 -10.12
CA ILE A 139 4.59 -7.66 -9.87
C ILE A 139 5.42 -8.07 -11.08
N GLU A 140 5.15 -9.24 -11.67
CA GLU A 140 5.88 -9.70 -12.85
C GLU A 140 5.62 -8.80 -14.07
N ALA A 141 4.36 -8.39 -14.28
CA ALA A 141 4.02 -7.46 -15.35
C ALA A 141 4.73 -6.11 -15.17
N GLY A 142 4.72 -5.55 -13.95
CA GLY A 142 5.43 -4.32 -13.62
C GLY A 142 6.94 -4.45 -13.83
N ARG A 143 7.54 -5.55 -13.38
CA ARG A 143 8.98 -5.78 -13.56
C ARG A 143 9.36 -5.85 -15.04
N ALA A 144 8.58 -6.58 -15.86
CA ALA A 144 8.82 -6.70 -17.30
C ALA A 144 8.70 -5.34 -18.01
N GLU A 145 7.69 -4.55 -17.65
CA GLU A 145 7.50 -3.20 -18.19
C GLU A 145 8.63 -2.25 -17.78
N GLY A 146 9.07 -2.29 -16.52
CA GLY A 146 10.18 -1.48 -16.02
C GLY A 146 11.49 -1.77 -16.76
N ILE A 147 11.78 -3.05 -17.02
CA ILE A 147 12.94 -3.45 -17.84
C ILE A 147 12.80 -2.95 -19.27
N ALA A 148 11.63 -3.15 -19.90
CA ALA A 148 11.40 -2.77 -21.29
C ALA A 148 11.52 -1.26 -21.53
N LYS A 149 11.10 -0.45 -20.55
CA LYS A 149 11.14 1.02 -20.61
C LYS A 149 12.42 1.63 -20.03
N GLY A 150 13.26 0.84 -19.34
CA GLY A 150 14.40 1.36 -18.59
C GLY A 150 14.00 2.22 -17.38
N GLU A 151 12.84 1.95 -16.79
CA GLU A 151 12.27 2.73 -15.69
C GLU A 151 12.64 2.15 -14.32
N GLY A 152 13.74 2.63 -13.73
CA GLY A 152 14.26 2.15 -12.45
C GLY A 152 13.25 2.22 -11.29
N ARG A 153 12.46 3.29 -11.22
CA ARG A 153 11.40 3.45 -10.20
C ARG A 153 10.41 2.28 -10.18
N LEU A 154 10.01 1.79 -11.35
CA LEU A 154 9.09 0.66 -11.46
C LEU A 154 9.74 -0.64 -10.95
N LEU A 155 11.07 -0.78 -11.09
CA LEU A 155 11.80 -1.88 -10.46
C LEU A 155 11.82 -1.74 -8.93
N GLY A 156 12.13 -0.55 -8.40
CA GLY A 156 12.12 -0.27 -6.96
C GLY A 156 10.77 -0.58 -6.30
N VAL A 157 9.66 -0.11 -6.89
CA VAL A 157 8.31 -0.40 -6.34
C VAL A 157 7.96 -1.88 -6.42
N THR A 158 8.30 -2.59 -7.51
CA THR A 158 8.01 -4.04 -7.62
C THR A 158 8.75 -4.85 -6.55
N GLY A 159 10.00 -4.50 -6.25
CA GLY A 159 10.74 -5.16 -5.16
C GLY A 159 10.18 -4.80 -3.78
N TYR A 160 9.77 -3.55 -3.54
CA TYR A 160 9.08 -3.14 -2.31
C TYR A 160 7.77 -3.93 -2.10
N VAL A 161 6.88 -3.96 -3.10
CA VAL A 161 5.58 -4.65 -2.95
C VAL A 161 5.74 -6.17 -2.83
N ALA A 162 6.75 -6.76 -3.50
CA ALA A 162 7.09 -8.17 -3.33
C ALA A 162 7.57 -8.44 -1.89
N ALA A 163 8.39 -7.56 -1.33
CA ALA A 163 8.86 -7.69 0.04
C ALA A 163 7.72 -7.59 1.07
N VAL A 164 6.76 -6.66 0.87
CA VAL A 164 5.53 -6.56 1.68
C VAL A 164 4.73 -7.86 1.63
N LEU A 165 4.46 -8.37 0.43
CA LEU A 165 3.72 -9.62 0.21
C LEU A 165 4.38 -10.79 0.95
N TYR A 166 5.69 -10.98 0.73
CA TYR A 166 6.41 -12.11 1.30
C TYR A 166 6.61 -12.01 2.81
N ASN A 167 6.80 -10.81 3.37
CA ASN A 167 6.81 -10.60 4.81
C ASN A 167 5.44 -10.90 5.45
N GLY A 168 4.35 -10.55 4.78
CA GLY A 168 2.99 -10.90 5.20
C GLY A 168 2.75 -12.41 5.22
N LEU A 169 3.24 -13.12 4.20
CA LEU A 169 3.10 -14.58 4.08
C LEU A 169 4.07 -15.37 4.98
N GLY A 170 5.05 -14.70 5.59
CA GLY A 170 6.13 -15.33 6.36
C GLY A 170 7.19 -16.02 5.50
N ARG A 171 7.29 -15.66 4.21
CA ARG A 171 8.29 -16.15 3.25
C ARG A 171 9.53 -15.26 3.30
N TYR A 172 10.22 -15.26 4.44
CA TYR A 172 11.22 -14.24 4.78
C TYR A 172 12.46 -14.23 3.88
N ASP A 173 12.90 -15.38 3.36
CA ASP A 173 14.02 -15.43 2.42
C ASP A 173 13.70 -14.70 1.10
N GLU A 174 12.48 -14.84 0.60
CA GLU A 174 12.01 -14.17 -0.61
C GLU A 174 11.75 -12.69 -0.37
N ALA A 175 11.21 -12.34 0.82
CA ALA A 175 11.08 -10.95 1.24
C ALA A 175 12.45 -10.26 1.32
N LEU A 176 13.46 -10.95 1.87
CA LEU A 176 14.82 -10.44 1.97
C LEU A 176 15.42 -10.21 0.58
N ALA A 177 15.32 -11.19 -0.32
CA ALA A 177 15.85 -11.06 -1.68
C ALA A 177 15.20 -9.89 -2.44
N ALA A 178 13.87 -9.78 -2.39
CA ALA A 178 13.14 -8.69 -3.03
C ALA A 178 13.51 -7.33 -2.45
N ALA A 179 13.62 -7.21 -1.12
CA ALA A 179 13.97 -5.97 -0.46
C ALA A 179 15.42 -5.55 -0.71
N GLN A 180 16.35 -6.50 -0.80
CA GLN A 180 17.74 -6.23 -1.15
C GLN A 180 17.87 -5.68 -2.57
N GLN A 181 17.14 -6.29 -3.53
CA GLN A 181 17.11 -5.82 -4.91
C GLN A 181 16.53 -4.41 -5.01
N ALA A 182 15.42 -4.12 -4.33
CA ALA A 182 14.82 -2.78 -4.30
C ALA A 182 15.72 -1.72 -3.63
N CYS A 183 16.60 -2.14 -2.72
CA CYS A 183 17.54 -1.25 -2.02
C CYS A 183 18.92 -1.16 -2.70
N GLU A 184 19.11 -1.77 -3.87
CA GLU A 184 20.37 -1.66 -4.64
C GLU A 184 20.58 -0.22 -5.13
N TYR A 185 19.50 0.45 -5.50
CA TYR A 185 19.48 1.84 -5.91
C TYR A 185 18.59 2.67 -4.98
N HIS A 186 18.93 3.95 -4.83
CA HIS A 186 18.13 4.88 -4.05
C HIS A 186 16.97 5.42 -4.88
N ASP A 187 15.98 4.57 -5.15
CA ASP A 187 14.75 4.98 -5.84
C ASP A 187 13.86 5.80 -4.89
N LEU A 188 13.73 7.09 -5.19
CA LEU A 188 13.01 8.06 -4.36
C LEU A 188 11.56 7.64 -4.11
N GLY A 189 11.11 7.75 -2.87
CA GLY A 189 9.73 7.48 -2.44
C GLY A 189 9.47 6.03 -2.00
N PHE A 190 10.28 5.06 -2.45
CA PHE A 190 10.12 3.65 -2.07
C PHE A 190 11.33 3.10 -1.31
N TYR A 191 12.53 3.65 -1.52
CA TYR A 191 13.75 3.19 -0.85
C TYR A 191 13.60 3.17 0.68
N GLY A 192 13.18 4.30 1.27
CA GLY A 192 12.97 4.41 2.71
C GLY A 192 11.96 3.39 3.26
N TRP A 193 10.86 3.16 2.53
CA TRP A 193 9.83 2.19 2.94
C TRP A 193 10.33 0.76 2.81
N CYS A 194 11.12 0.46 1.77
CA CYS A 194 11.72 -0.84 1.55
C CYS A 194 12.77 -1.20 2.61
N LEU A 195 13.47 -0.22 3.21
CA LEU A 195 14.35 -0.45 4.35
C LEU A 195 13.62 -1.09 5.54
N LEU A 196 12.32 -0.80 5.74
CA LEU A 196 11.52 -1.45 6.78
C LEU A 196 11.27 -2.92 6.48
N GLU A 197 10.97 -3.24 5.22
CA GLU A 197 10.77 -4.61 4.76
C GLU A 197 12.08 -5.41 4.86
N LEU A 198 13.19 -4.79 4.45
CA LEU A 198 14.53 -5.35 4.55
C LEU A 198 14.90 -5.64 6.00
N THR A 199 14.62 -4.71 6.91
CA THR A 199 14.94 -4.89 8.34
C THR A 199 14.18 -6.08 8.92
N GLU A 200 12.86 -6.18 8.69
CA GLU A 200 12.08 -7.31 9.20
C GLU A 200 12.55 -8.64 8.61
N ALA A 201 12.70 -8.72 7.29
CA ALA A 201 13.11 -9.95 6.62
C ALA A 201 14.51 -10.39 7.07
N ALA A 202 15.45 -9.46 7.19
CA ALA A 202 16.81 -9.74 7.63
C ALA A 202 16.86 -10.27 9.07
N VAL A 203 16.12 -9.68 10.01
CA VAL A 203 16.01 -10.20 11.39
C VAL A 203 15.43 -11.62 11.39
N ARG A 204 14.40 -11.87 10.59
CA ARG A 204 13.72 -13.17 10.52
C ARG A 204 14.57 -14.28 9.91
N VAL A 205 15.49 -13.94 9.01
CA VAL A 205 16.47 -14.88 8.41
C VAL A 205 17.77 -14.94 9.23
N GLY A 206 17.92 -14.12 10.27
CA GLY A 206 19.10 -14.10 11.16
C GLY A 206 20.29 -13.29 10.64
N LYS A 207 20.09 -12.43 9.63
CA LYS A 207 21.11 -11.51 9.11
C LYS A 207 21.07 -10.17 9.84
N MET A 208 21.52 -10.17 11.10
CA MET A 208 21.42 -9.00 11.98
C MET A 208 22.25 -7.81 11.50
N ASP A 209 23.39 -8.05 10.85
CA ASP A 209 24.25 -7.04 10.23
C ASP A 209 23.50 -6.24 9.15
N VAL A 210 22.77 -6.96 8.27
CA VAL A 210 21.94 -6.35 7.22
C VAL A 210 20.79 -5.55 7.83
N ALA A 211 20.14 -6.09 8.87
CA ALA A 211 19.04 -5.40 9.55
C ALA A 211 19.51 -4.11 10.23
N GLN A 212 20.62 -4.15 10.97
CA GLN A 212 21.19 -2.98 11.62
C GLN A 212 21.60 -1.92 10.61
N GLU A 213 22.19 -2.33 9.48
CA GLU A 213 22.53 -1.41 8.40
C GLU A 213 21.30 -0.71 7.80
N ALA A 214 20.22 -1.46 7.58
CA ALA A 214 18.97 -0.90 7.08
C ALA A 214 18.39 0.14 8.06
N VAL A 215 18.45 -0.12 9.37
CA VAL A 215 18.01 0.83 10.41
C VAL A 215 18.87 2.10 10.42
N ARG A 216 20.20 2.00 10.26
CA ARG A 216 21.08 3.18 10.17
C ARG A 216 20.72 4.07 8.98
N ARG A 217 20.42 3.47 7.82
CA ARG A 217 20.00 4.19 6.62
C ARG A 217 18.63 4.84 6.80
N LEU A 218 17.70 4.14 7.46
CA LEU A 218 16.38 4.66 7.78
C LEU A 218 16.47 5.86 8.74
N GLU A 219 17.41 5.84 9.70
CA GLU A 219 17.65 6.96 10.60
C GLU A 219 18.07 8.23 9.85
N ALA A 220 18.95 8.13 8.85
CA ALA A 220 19.35 9.27 8.03
C ALA A 220 18.16 9.87 7.26
N GLY A 221 17.24 9.02 6.79
CA GLY A 221 16.00 9.42 6.11
C GLY A 221 14.86 9.75 7.09
N ALA A 222 14.04 8.75 7.42
CA ALA A 222 12.86 8.88 8.28
C ALA A 222 13.13 9.57 9.62
N GLY A 223 14.31 9.34 10.23
CA GLY A 223 14.69 9.98 11.50
C GLY A 223 14.86 11.50 11.39
N SER A 224 15.20 12.00 10.21
CA SER A 224 15.41 13.43 9.94
C SER A 224 14.15 14.15 9.47
N SER A 225 13.05 13.42 9.23
CA SER A 225 11.79 14.00 8.74
C SER A 225 11.12 14.95 9.75
N GLY A 226 11.30 14.67 11.05
CA GLY A 226 10.60 15.37 12.13
C GLY A 226 9.11 15.05 12.25
N THR A 227 8.58 14.12 11.43
CA THR A 227 7.16 13.78 11.40
C THR A 227 6.82 12.59 12.31
N ASP A 228 5.58 12.49 12.76
CA ASP A 228 5.12 11.34 13.55
C ASP A 228 5.21 10.03 12.76
N TRP A 229 4.98 10.07 11.45
CA TRP A 229 5.11 8.89 10.58
C TRP A 229 6.56 8.41 10.47
N GLY A 230 7.50 9.28 10.11
CA GLY A 230 8.91 8.91 9.95
C GLY A 230 9.54 8.45 11.28
N LEU A 231 9.30 9.20 12.36
CA LEU A 231 9.81 8.85 13.69
C LEU A 231 9.15 7.58 14.27
N GLY A 232 7.87 7.36 13.97
CA GLY A 232 7.14 6.16 14.36
C GLY A 232 7.68 4.90 13.68
N LEU A 233 8.01 4.98 12.39
CA LEU A 233 8.60 3.86 11.65
C LEU A 233 10.05 3.59 11.99
N LEU A 234 10.85 4.63 12.25
CA LEU A 234 12.19 4.44 12.79
C LEU A 234 12.15 3.73 14.16
N ALA A 235 11.22 4.11 15.04
CA ALA A 235 11.04 3.42 16.31
C ALA A 235 10.62 1.95 16.13
N ALA A 236 9.73 1.66 15.17
CA ALA A 236 9.35 0.27 14.84
C ALA A 236 10.56 -0.55 14.37
N ALA A 237 11.39 0.02 13.50
CA ALA A 237 12.58 -0.62 12.96
C ALA A 237 13.66 -0.84 14.04
N ARG A 238 13.83 0.13 14.94
CA ARG A 238 14.71 -0.02 16.11
C ARG A 238 14.23 -1.12 17.04
N ALA A 239 12.92 -1.21 17.29
CA ALA A 239 12.35 -2.21 18.18
C ALA A 239 12.63 -3.65 17.73
N ILE A 240 12.66 -3.92 16.41
CA ILE A 240 12.91 -5.27 15.89
C ILE A 240 14.38 -5.70 15.89
N VAL A 241 15.32 -4.76 15.93
CA VAL A 241 16.77 -5.04 16.03
C VAL A 241 17.34 -4.82 17.44
N ALA A 242 16.55 -4.23 18.34
CA ALA A 242 16.94 -3.97 19.71
C ALA A 242 17.10 -5.25 20.52
N ASP A 243 17.89 -5.15 21.60
CA ASP A 243 17.83 -6.16 22.66
C ASP A 243 16.50 -6.09 23.42
N ASP A 244 16.25 -7.11 24.24
CA ASP A 244 15.00 -7.26 24.97
C ASP A 244 14.76 -6.17 26.04
N THR A 245 15.79 -5.39 26.42
CA THR A 245 15.63 -4.32 27.41
C THR A 245 15.07 -3.04 26.80
N GLU A 246 15.39 -2.78 25.53
CA GLU A 246 14.99 -1.55 24.83
C GLU A 246 13.81 -1.76 23.87
N ALA A 247 13.57 -3.00 23.42
CA ALA A 247 12.51 -3.31 22.45
C ALA A 247 11.12 -2.84 22.90
N ASP A 248 10.76 -3.03 24.17
CA ASP A 248 9.46 -2.62 24.74
C ASP A 248 9.21 -1.11 24.59
N VAL A 249 10.23 -0.30 24.93
CA VAL A 249 10.17 1.16 24.87
C VAL A 249 10.01 1.63 23.42
N GLN A 250 10.77 1.04 22.49
CA GLN A 250 10.70 1.40 21.07
C GLN A 250 9.37 0.99 20.43
N PHE A 251 8.81 -0.17 20.76
CA PHE A 251 7.49 -0.56 20.27
C PHE A 251 6.39 0.39 20.76
N LYS A 252 6.38 0.72 22.06
CA LYS A 252 5.42 1.68 22.63
C LYS A 252 5.54 3.06 21.99
N LYS A 253 6.76 3.55 21.81
CA LYS A 253 7.03 4.83 21.14
C LYS A 253 6.54 4.82 19.69
N SER A 254 6.74 3.72 18.96
CA SER A 254 6.25 3.57 17.60
C SER A 254 4.72 3.61 17.54
N ILE A 255 4.03 2.86 18.41
CA ILE A 255 2.57 2.85 18.50
C ILE A 255 2.04 4.25 18.82
N GLU A 256 2.62 4.93 19.82
CA GLU A 256 2.23 6.29 20.21
C GLU A 256 2.29 7.25 19.00
N ARG A 257 3.42 7.25 18.28
CA ARG A 257 3.62 8.12 17.11
C ARG A 257 2.70 7.77 15.97
N LEU A 258 2.64 6.49 15.56
CA LEU A 258 1.81 6.06 14.45
C LEU A 258 0.30 6.24 14.72
N SER A 259 -0.13 6.17 15.98
CA SER A 259 -1.53 6.42 16.36
C SER A 259 -1.99 7.87 16.11
N ARG A 260 -1.06 8.81 15.90
CA ARG A 260 -1.34 10.21 15.53
C ARG A 260 -1.37 10.45 14.02
N THR A 261 -1.10 9.42 13.23
CA THR A 261 -1.02 9.52 11.76
C THR A 261 -2.16 8.75 11.12
N ARG A 262 -2.35 8.93 9.80
CA ARG A 262 -3.24 8.09 9.02
C ARG A 262 -2.66 6.73 8.68
N ILE A 263 -1.40 6.40 9.00
CA ILE A 263 -0.71 5.22 8.46
C ILE A 263 -1.13 3.92 9.19
N GLY A 264 -2.36 3.51 8.96
CA GLY A 264 -3.01 2.38 9.62
C GLY A 264 -2.32 1.05 9.38
N VAL A 265 -1.84 0.80 8.16
CA VAL A 265 -1.20 -0.49 7.82
C VAL A 265 0.07 -0.73 8.64
N GLN A 266 0.85 0.32 8.91
CA GLN A 266 2.06 0.20 9.72
C GLN A 266 1.76 0.18 11.21
N LEU A 267 0.73 0.91 11.68
CA LEU A 267 0.27 0.81 13.07
C LEU A 267 -0.15 -0.63 13.41
N ALA A 268 -0.97 -1.25 12.56
CA ALA A 268 -1.37 -2.66 12.71
C ALA A 268 -0.15 -3.60 12.72
N ARG A 269 0.83 -3.33 11.84
CA ARG A 269 2.05 -4.13 11.74
C ARG A 269 2.97 -3.98 12.95
N THR A 270 3.05 -2.80 13.54
CA THR A 270 3.77 -2.59 14.80
C THR A 270 3.11 -3.35 15.94
N HIS A 271 1.77 -3.35 16.04
CA HIS A 271 1.06 -4.17 17.01
C HIS A 271 1.33 -5.68 16.85
N LEU A 272 1.34 -6.18 15.61
CA LEU A 272 1.68 -7.58 15.31
C LEU A 272 3.09 -7.91 15.81
N ARG A 273 4.09 -7.13 15.40
CA ARG A 273 5.50 -7.36 15.76
C ARG A 273 5.73 -7.26 17.27
N TYR A 274 5.07 -6.33 17.94
CA TYR A 274 5.17 -6.17 19.39
C TYR A 274 4.53 -7.35 20.12
N GLY A 275 3.34 -7.78 19.69
CA GLY A 275 2.68 -8.98 20.23
C GLY A 275 3.51 -10.25 20.05
N GLU A 276 4.15 -10.42 18.89
CA GLU A 276 5.10 -11.50 18.63
C GLU A 276 6.31 -11.47 19.56
N TRP A 277 6.86 -10.28 19.82
CA TRP A 277 7.97 -10.10 20.76
C TRP A 277 7.55 -10.40 22.21
N LEU A 278 6.42 -9.84 22.67
CA LEU A 278 5.87 -10.09 24.01
C LEU A 278 5.60 -11.58 24.26
N ARG A 279 5.13 -12.30 23.24
CA ARG A 279 4.97 -13.76 23.33
C ARG A 279 6.31 -14.47 23.57
N ARG A 280 7.38 -14.07 22.88
CA ARG A 280 8.73 -14.61 23.11
C ARG A 280 9.24 -14.28 24.52
N GLN A 281 8.91 -13.10 25.03
CA GLN A 281 9.16 -12.69 26.42
C GLN A 281 8.25 -13.37 27.46
N LYS A 282 7.39 -14.31 27.04
CA LYS A 282 6.42 -15.04 27.89
C LYS A 282 5.36 -14.13 28.56
N GLN A 283 5.18 -12.90 28.08
CA GLN A 283 4.17 -11.96 28.56
C GLN A 283 2.83 -12.19 27.84
N ARG A 284 2.19 -13.34 28.11
CA ARG A 284 1.04 -13.82 27.32
C ARG A 284 -0.16 -12.88 27.27
N THR A 285 -0.48 -12.21 28.39
CA THR A 285 -1.65 -11.31 28.47
C THR A 285 -1.45 -10.10 27.55
N SER A 286 -0.35 -9.36 27.72
CA SER A 286 -0.03 -8.21 26.87
C SER A 286 0.20 -8.61 25.42
N ALA A 287 0.77 -9.79 25.16
CA ALA A 287 0.90 -10.31 23.80
C ALA A 287 -0.47 -10.45 23.12
N ARG A 288 -1.46 -11.04 23.82
CA ARG A 288 -2.82 -11.21 23.26
C ARG A 288 -3.50 -9.87 22.97
N GLU A 289 -3.34 -8.88 23.85
CA GLU A 289 -3.92 -7.54 23.64
C GLU A 289 -3.46 -6.95 22.30
N HIS A 290 -2.14 -6.92 22.06
CA HIS A 290 -1.60 -6.37 20.81
C HIS A 290 -1.86 -7.26 19.60
N LEU A 291 -1.80 -8.58 19.73
CA LEU A 291 -2.10 -9.49 18.63
C LEU A 291 -3.58 -9.43 18.21
N ASN A 292 -4.52 -9.28 19.16
CA ASN A 292 -5.93 -9.07 18.85
C ASN A 292 -6.16 -7.73 18.17
N THR A 293 -5.54 -6.64 18.64
CA THR A 293 -5.58 -5.34 17.94
C THR A 293 -5.09 -5.47 16.50
N ALA A 294 -3.94 -6.12 16.28
CA ALA A 294 -3.41 -6.33 14.93
C ALA A 294 -4.34 -7.19 14.06
N TYR A 295 -4.86 -8.29 14.60
CA TYR A 295 -5.78 -9.18 13.88
C TYR A 295 -7.05 -8.44 13.45
N ASP A 296 -7.66 -7.67 14.35
CA ASP A 296 -8.88 -6.91 14.07
C ASP A 296 -8.62 -5.83 13.01
N MET A 297 -7.51 -5.10 13.12
CA MET A 297 -7.12 -4.09 12.14
C MET A 297 -6.92 -4.72 10.76
N PHE A 298 -6.07 -5.76 10.65
CA PHE A 298 -5.81 -6.40 9.36
C PHE A 298 -7.04 -7.07 8.76
N THR A 299 -7.92 -7.64 9.59
CA THR A 299 -9.18 -8.23 9.11
C THR A 299 -10.11 -7.16 8.54
N LYS A 300 -10.28 -6.04 9.24
CA LYS A 300 -11.09 -4.89 8.77
C LYS A 300 -10.53 -4.26 7.49
N MET A 301 -9.19 -4.18 7.39
CA MET A 301 -8.53 -3.69 6.19
C MET A 301 -8.69 -4.65 5.01
N GLY A 302 -8.71 -5.96 5.26
CA GLY A 302 -8.58 -6.99 4.21
C GLY A 302 -7.13 -7.38 3.92
N ALA A 303 -6.20 -7.15 4.86
CA ALA A 303 -4.80 -7.53 4.76
C ALA A 303 -4.59 -9.00 5.18
N HIS A 304 -5.08 -9.94 4.36
CA HIS A 304 -5.30 -11.33 4.78
C HIS A 304 -4.02 -12.08 5.17
N ALA A 305 -2.90 -11.82 4.50
CA ALA A 305 -1.63 -12.47 4.83
C ALA A 305 -1.18 -12.10 6.26
N PHE A 306 -1.22 -10.81 6.60
CA PHE A 306 -0.87 -10.34 7.95
C PHE A 306 -1.92 -10.73 9.01
N ALA A 307 -3.21 -10.75 8.66
CA ALA A 307 -4.26 -11.25 9.55
C ALA A 307 -4.04 -12.73 9.91
N GLU A 308 -3.72 -13.60 8.95
CA GLU A 308 -3.41 -15.00 9.23
C GLU A 308 -2.13 -15.17 10.06
N ARG A 309 -1.13 -14.30 9.85
CA ARG A 309 0.07 -14.27 10.69
C ARG A 309 -0.28 -13.93 12.14
N ALA A 310 -1.05 -12.87 12.38
CA ALA A 310 -1.53 -12.50 13.72
C ALA A 310 -2.33 -13.63 14.38
N ARG A 311 -3.21 -14.29 13.62
CA ARG A 311 -4.02 -15.42 14.10
C ARG A 311 -3.16 -16.60 14.55
N ARG A 312 -2.11 -16.96 13.79
CA ARG A 312 -1.18 -18.04 14.17
C ARG A 312 -0.50 -17.76 15.50
N GLU A 313 -0.09 -16.51 15.71
CA GLU A 313 0.55 -16.07 16.96
C GLU A 313 -0.45 -16.09 18.14
N LEU A 314 -1.71 -15.67 17.94
CA LEU A 314 -2.77 -15.78 18.95
C LEU A 314 -3.03 -17.23 19.37
N ILE A 315 -3.12 -18.16 18.40
CA ILE A 315 -3.25 -19.59 18.68
C ILE A 315 -2.06 -20.11 19.49
N ALA A 316 -0.84 -19.66 19.17
CA ALA A 316 0.36 -20.02 19.94
C ALA A 316 0.32 -19.49 21.40
N THR A 317 -0.46 -18.44 21.69
CA THR A 317 -0.74 -18.01 23.07
C THR A 317 -1.79 -18.87 23.77
N GLY A 318 -2.41 -19.84 23.10
CA GLY A 318 -3.46 -20.70 23.64
C GLY A 318 -4.87 -20.12 23.51
N GLU A 319 -5.04 -19.07 22.71
CA GLU A 319 -6.35 -18.48 22.41
C GLU A 319 -7.05 -19.25 21.28
N LYS A 320 -8.33 -19.54 21.46
CA LYS A 320 -9.15 -20.17 20.41
C LYS A 320 -9.68 -19.09 19.47
N VAL A 321 -8.84 -18.64 18.55
CA VAL A 321 -9.28 -17.73 17.49
C VAL A 321 -9.95 -18.55 16.39
N ARG A 322 -11.28 -18.47 16.32
CA ARG A 322 -12.00 -19.01 15.17
C ARG A 322 -11.54 -18.21 13.97
N LYS A 323 -11.11 -18.89 12.91
CA LYS A 323 -10.98 -18.24 11.60
C LYS A 323 -12.37 -17.71 11.29
N GLU A 324 -12.55 -16.40 11.42
CA GLU A 324 -13.70 -15.78 10.76
C GLU A 324 -13.56 -16.21 9.31
N PRO A 325 -14.58 -16.88 8.72
CA PRO A 325 -14.61 -16.99 7.27
C PRO A 325 -14.33 -15.59 6.80
N LEU A 326 -13.24 -15.38 6.02
CA LEU A 326 -12.85 -14.09 5.43
C LEU A 326 -14.10 -13.28 5.35
N ALA A 327 -14.29 -12.31 6.27
CA ALA A 327 -15.61 -11.77 6.56
C ALA A 327 -16.29 -11.63 5.22
N SER A 328 -17.28 -12.50 4.96
CA SER A 328 -17.96 -12.58 3.67
C SER A 328 -18.91 -11.40 3.69
N GLY A 329 -18.29 -10.23 3.72
CA GLY A 329 -18.84 -8.92 3.98
C GLY A 329 -18.95 -8.12 2.70
N ASP A 330 -18.78 -8.76 1.54
CA ASP A 330 -19.09 -8.12 0.29
C ASP A 330 -20.45 -8.62 -0.17
N GLU A 331 -21.50 -7.90 0.23
CA GLU A 331 -22.48 -7.56 -0.80
C GLU A 331 -21.70 -7.09 -2.02
N LEU A 332 -22.04 -7.64 -3.19
CA LEU A 332 -21.42 -7.18 -4.42
C LEU A 332 -21.54 -5.66 -4.48
N THR A 333 -20.45 -4.97 -4.81
CA THR A 333 -20.56 -3.52 -5.07
C THR A 333 -21.59 -3.31 -6.19
N ALA A 334 -22.19 -2.12 -6.30
CA ALA A 334 -23.19 -1.86 -7.33
C ALA A 334 -22.69 -2.25 -8.75
N GLN A 335 -21.40 -2.01 -9.02
CA GLN A 335 -20.74 -2.37 -10.27
C GLN A 335 -20.51 -3.89 -10.40
N GLU A 336 -20.07 -4.57 -9.34
CA GLU A 336 -19.94 -6.03 -9.33
C GLU A 336 -21.29 -6.73 -9.47
N ALA A 337 -22.35 -6.22 -8.82
CA ALA A 337 -23.71 -6.73 -8.92
C ALA A 337 -24.24 -6.59 -10.34
N GLN A 338 -24.01 -5.42 -10.96
CA GLN A 338 -24.37 -5.16 -12.35
C GLN A 338 -23.62 -6.07 -13.32
N ILE A 339 -22.31 -6.25 -13.14
CA ILE A 339 -21.49 -7.17 -13.98
C ILE A 339 -21.92 -8.62 -13.76
N ALA A 340 -22.13 -9.05 -12.51
CA ALA A 340 -22.60 -10.39 -12.18
C ALA A 340 -23.99 -10.65 -12.78
N GLN A 341 -24.87 -9.65 -12.77
CA GLN A 341 -26.20 -9.72 -13.37
C GLN A 341 -26.13 -9.90 -14.88
N LEU A 342 -25.42 -9.02 -15.59
CA LEU A 342 -25.23 -9.15 -17.04
C LEU A 342 -24.53 -10.47 -17.39
N ALA A 343 -23.63 -10.92 -16.52
CA ALA A 343 -22.95 -12.18 -16.71
C ALA A 343 -23.87 -13.41 -16.54
N ARG A 344 -24.76 -13.34 -15.54
CA ARG A 344 -25.83 -14.32 -15.29
C ARG A 344 -26.77 -14.42 -16.49
N ASP A 345 -27.13 -13.27 -17.06
CA ASP A 345 -28.04 -13.14 -18.20
C ASP A 345 -27.43 -13.63 -19.53
N GLY A 346 -26.10 -13.85 -19.55
CA GLY A 346 -25.41 -14.58 -20.61
C GLY A 346 -24.51 -13.74 -21.53
N LEU A 347 -24.37 -12.44 -21.27
CA LEU A 347 -23.58 -11.53 -22.10
C LEU A 347 -22.08 -11.81 -22.01
N THR A 348 -21.39 -12.00 -23.12
CA THR A 348 -19.93 -12.17 -23.15
C THR A 348 -19.20 -10.98 -22.49
N ASN A 349 -17.95 -11.18 -22.05
CA ASN A 349 -17.18 -10.09 -21.44
C ASN A 349 -17.04 -8.87 -22.38
N GLN A 350 -17.04 -9.11 -23.69
CA GLN A 350 -17.05 -8.07 -24.72
C GLN A 350 -18.36 -7.28 -24.77
N GLU A 351 -19.50 -7.96 -24.70
CA GLU A 351 -20.81 -7.32 -24.65
C GLU A 351 -21.05 -6.56 -23.34
N ILE A 352 -20.63 -7.15 -22.20
CA ILE A 352 -20.67 -6.47 -20.89
C ILE A 352 -19.80 -5.22 -20.92
N GLY A 353 -18.56 -5.34 -21.44
CA GLY A 353 -17.64 -4.21 -21.55
C GLY A 353 -18.20 -3.09 -22.43
N ALA A 354 -18.78 -3.45 -23.58
CA ALA A 354 -19.44 -2.48 -24.46
C ALA A 354 -20.65 -1.81 -23.79
N GLN A 355 -21.46 -2.56 -23.03
CA GLN A 355 -22.65 -2.04 -22.37
C GLN A 355 -22.34 -1.14 -21.16
N LEU A 356 -21.26 -1.46 -20.44
CA LEU A 356 -20.83 -0.71 -19.25
C LEU A 356 -19.74 0.32 -19.55
N PHE A 357 -19.33 0.45 -20.82
CA PHE A 357 -18.24 1.33 -21.25
C PHE A 357 -16.92 1.07 -20.50
N ILE A 358 -16.59 -0.20 -20.27
CA ILE A 358 -15.36 -0.66 -19.62
C ILE A 358 -14.66 -1.72 -20.48
N SER A 359 -13.34 -1.88 -20.34
CA SER A 359 -12.62 -2.89 -21.12
C SER A 359 -13.03 -4.33 -20.75
N THR A 360 -12.85 -5.26 -21.70
CA THR A 360 -13.08 -6.69 -21.47
C THR A 360 -12.24 -7.24 -20.32
N HIS A 361 -11.03 -6.72 -20.17
CA HIS A 361 -10.14 -7.07 -19.06
C HIS A 361 -10.70 -6.61 -17.72
N THR A 362 -11.29 -5.41 -17.64
CA THR A 362 -11.97 -4.91 -16.44
C THR A 362 -13.16 -5.80 -16.06
N VAL A 363 -13.95 -6.26 -17.06
CA VAL A 363 -15.03 -7.23 -16.82
C VAL A 363 -14.49 -8.56 -16.27
N GLU A 364 -13.42 -9.10 -16.84
CA GLU A 364 -12.80 -10.35 -16.37
C GLU A 364 -12.32 -10.25 -14.93
N TRP A 365 -11.70 -9.12 -14.59
CA TRP A 365 -11.22 -8.85 -13.25
C TRP A 365 -12.38 -8.77 -12.24
N HIS A 366 -13.46 -8.03 -12.53
CA HIS A 366 -14.63 -7.99 -11.66
C HIS A 366 -15.27 -9.37 -11.52
N LEU A 367 -15.33 -10.17 -12.60
CA LEU A 367 -15.87 -11.53 -12.52
C LEU A 367 -15.03 -12.45 -11.64
N ARG A 368 -13.70 -12.32 -11.65
CA ARG A 368 -12.85 -13.06 -10.70
C ARG A 368 -13.20 -12.71 -9.25
N LYS A 369 -13.44 -11.43 -8.95
CA LYS A 369 -13.84 -10.99 -7.61
C LYS A 369 -15.23 -11.46 -7.23
N VAL A 370 -16.21 -11.31 -8.11
CA VAL A 370 -17.56 -11.87 -7.96
C VAL A 370 -17.49 -13.37 -7.66
N PHE A 371 -16.64 -14.12 -8.36
CA PHE A 371 -16.48 -15.56 -8.12
C PHE A 371 -15.95 -15.88 -6.73
N VAL A 372 -14.95 -15.13 -6.27
CA VAL A 372 -14.42 -15.25 -4.90
C VAL A 372 -15.48 -14.87 -3.87
N LYS A 373 -16.16 -13.72 -4.04
CA LYS A 373 -17.19 -13.20 -3.11
C LYS A 373 -18.40 -14.11 -3.00
N LEU A 374 -18.86 -14.68 -4.13
CA LEU A 374 -20.01 -15.58 -4.17
C LEU A 374 -19.64 -17.07 -3.96
N GLY A 375 -18.35 -17.39 -3.78
CA GLY A 375 -17.88 -18.76 -3.62
C GLY A 375 -18.12 -19.67 -4.83
N VAL A 376 -18.24 -19.10 -6.03
CA VAL A 376 -18.45 -19.85 -7.27
C VAL A 376 -17.14 -20.01 -8.03
N ARG A 377 -17.01 -21.10 -8.79
CA ARG A 377 -15.80 -21.45 -9.57
C ARG A 377 -15.95 -21.20 -11.06
N SER A 378 -17.14 -20.87 -11.51
CA SER A 378 -17.40 -20.65 -12.93
C SER A 378 -18.59 -19.74 -13.15
N ARG A 379 -18.54 -19.05 -14.28
CA ARG A 379 -19.62 -18.21 -14.79
C ARG A 379 -20.98 -18.93 -14.87
N ARG A 380 -20.99 -20.23 -15.15
CA ARG A 380 -22.21 -21.04 -15.21
C ARG A 380 -22.92 -21.12 -13.86
N GLN A 381 -22.16 -21.11 -12.75
CA GLN A 381 -22.69 -21.19 -11.39
C GLN A 381 -23.35 -19.88 -10.94
N LEU A 382 -23.08 -18.75 -11.59
CA LEU A 382 -23.81 -17.49 -11.35
C LEU A 382 -25.32 -17.62 -11.61
N ARG A 383 -25.75 -18.55 -12.45
CA ARG A 383 -27.17 -18.82 -12.72
C ARG A 383 -27.90 -19.52 -11.58
N SER A 384 -27.15 -20.14 -10.67
CA SER A 384 -27.67 -20.95 -9.56
C SER A 384 -27.47 -20.33 -8.19
N VAL A 385 -26.82 -19.17 -8.10
CA VAL A 385 -26.55 -18.46 -6.84
C VAL A 385 -27.40 -17.20 -6.80
N SER A 386 -28.02 -16.92 -5.65
CA SER A 386 -28.74 -15.69 -5.38
C SER A 386 -27.88 -14.76 -4.53
N TRP A 387 -27.74 -13.50 -4.96
CA TRP A 387 -27.13 -12.41 -4.19
C TRP A 387 -28.13 -11.24 -4.12
N GLY A 388 -28.08 -10.47 -3.03
CA GLY A 388 -28.97 -9.33 -2.78
C GLY A 388 -28.81 -8.24 -3.84
N ASN A 389 -29.92 -7.57 -4.17
CA ASN A 389 -29.98 -6.37 -5.02
C ASN A 389 -29.98 -5.12 -4.14
#